data_AF-A0A238YJ59-F1
#
_entry.id   AF-A0A238YJ59-F1
#
_cell.length_a   1.000
_cell.length_b   1.000
_cell.length_c   1.000
_cell.angle_alpha   90.00
_cell.angle_beta   90.00
_cell.angle_gamma   90.00
#
_symmetry.space_group_name_H-M   'P 1'
#
loop_
_entity.id
_entity.type
_entity.pdbx_description
1 polymer ?
#
loop_
_entity_poly.entity_id
_entity_poly.type
_entity_poly.pdbx_seq_one_letter_code
_entity_poly.pdbx_strand_id
1 'polypeptide(L)' 'MVLIVLTIIVAIISESNILYTGTLIIVLSIVKFLGVSFYFMELRKSHPFWKLSVLIFVVLFAITVIILI' A
#
# COMPACT_ATOMS: atom_id res chain seq x y z
N MET A 1 4.04 -15.05 -4.06
CA MET A 1 4.69 -14.60 -5.31
C MET A 1 4.35 -13.16 -5.66
N VAL A 2 3.07 -12.78 -5.81
CA VAL A 2 2.65 -11.40 -6.19
C VAL A 2 3.31 -10.28 -5.36
N LEU A 3 3.37 -10.43 -4.03
CA LEU A 3 3.99 -9.42 -3.15
C LEU A 3 5.50 -9.25 -3.33
N ILE A 4 6.19 -10.33 -3.76
CA ILE A 4 7.63 -10.31 -4.03
C ILE A 4 7.88 -9.49 -5.29
N VAL A 5 7.10 -9.74 -6.34
CA VAL A 5 7.16 -8.95 -7.59
C VAL A 5 6.91 -7.47 -7.29
N LEU A 6 5.91 -7.16 -6.47
CA LEU A 6 5.62 -5.78 -6.08
C LEU A 6 6.78 -5.11 -5.33
N THR A 7 7.51 -5.88 -4.51
CA THR A 7 8.68 -5.38 -3.77
C THR A 7 9.86 -5.10 -4.71
N ILE A 8 10.07 -5.96 -5.71
CA ILE A 8 11.12 -5.76 -6.73
C ILE A 8 10.80 -4.51 -7.58
N ILE A 9 9.53 -4.32 -7.96
CA ILE A 9 9.09 -3.12 -8.70
C ILE A 9 9.35 -1.85 -7.90
N VAL A 10 9.06 -1.85 -6.60
CA VAL A 10 9.35 -0.70 -5.72
C VAL A 10 10.85 -0.41 -5.65
N ALA A 11 11.70 -1.44 -5.55
CA ALA A 11 13.15 -1.27 -5.52
C ALA A 11 13.67 -0.59 -6.81
N ILE A 12 13.22 -1.06 -7.98
CA ILE A 12 13.60 -0.47 -9.27
C ILE A 12 13.13 0.98 -9.38
N ILE A 13 11.90 1.28 -8.95
CA ILE A 13 11.36 2.65 -8.99
C ILE A 13 12.11 3.56 -8.02
N SER A 14 12.54 3.06 -6.86
CA SER A 14 13.26 3.85 -5.87
C SER A 14 14.63 4.35 -6.36
N GLU A 15 15.28 3.61 -7.24
CA GLU A 15 16.54 4.01 -7.88
C GLU A 15 16.31 4.84 -9.16
N SER A 16 15.09 4.83 -9.69
CA SER A 16 14.74 5.63 -10.86
C SER A 16 14.54 7.10 -10.47
N ASN A 17 15.24 8.00 -11.16
CA ASN A 17 15.20 9.44 -10.91
C ASN A 17 13.99 10.11 -11.60
N ILE A 18 12.79 9.55 -11.37
CA ILE A 18 11.52 10.01 -11.95
C ILE A 18 10.97 11.15 -11.08
N LEU A 19 10.40 12.19 -11.70
CA LEU A 19 9.82 13.36 -11.03
C LEU A 19 8.71 13.04 -10.00
N TYR A 20 8.22 11.79 -9.94
CA TYR A 20 7.13 11.35 -9.06
C TYR A 20 7.44 10.03 -8.33
N THR A 21 8.72 9.71 -8.12
CA THR A 21 9.14 8.47 -7.45
C THR A 21 8.46 8.28 -6.09
N GLY A 22 8.38 9.33 -5.26
CA GLY A 22 7.71 9.27 -3.94
C GLY A 22 6.22 8.89 -4.03
N THR A 23 5.47 9.57 -4.92
CA THR A 23 4.03 9.27 -5.12
C THR A 23 3.82 7.85 -5.64
N LEU A 24 4.66 7.37 -6.56
CA LEU A 24 4.59 6.00 -7.08
C LEU A 24 4.82 4.95 -5.99
N ILE A 25 5.81 5.16 -5.12
CA ILE A 25 6.11 4.27 -4.00
C ILE A 25 4.92 4.20 -3.03
N ILE A 26 4.24 5.32 -2.77
CA ILE A 26 3.05 5.35 -1.91
C ILE A 26 1.92 4.53 -2.51
N VAL A 27 1.61 4.73 -3.79
CA VAL A 27 0.56 3.97 -4.48
C VAL A 27 0.87 2.47 -4.42
N LEU A 28 2.11 2.08 -4.70
CA LEU A 28 2.55 0.69 -4.62
C LEU A 28 2.48 0.13 -3.18
N SER A 29 2.79 0.95 -2.19
CA SER A 29 2.71 0.58 -0.77
C SER A 29 1.27 0.35 -0.31
N ILE A 30 0.34 1.20 -0.76
CA ILE A 30 -1.10 1.03 -0.51
C ILE A 30 -1.60 -0.28 -1.13
N VAL A 31 -1.26 -0.54 -2.39
CA VAL A 31 -1.63 -1.79 -3.08
C VAL A 31 -1.05 -3.00 -2.35
N LYS A 32 0.22 -2.95 -1.91
CA LYS A 32 0.87 -4.01 -1.13
C LYS A 32 0.12 -4.26 0.18
N PHE A 33 -0.18 -3.22 0.92
CA PHE A 33 -0.86 -3.30 2.21
C PHE A 33 -2.29 -3.87 2.08
N LEU A 34 -3.04 -3.41 1.07
CA LEU A 34 -4.36 -3.96 0.76
C LEU A 34 -4.27 -5.43 0.33
N GLY A 35 -3.28 -5.80 -0.49
CA GLY A 35 -3.04 -7.19 -0.87
C GLY A 35 -2.77 -8.08 0.34
N VAL A 36 -1.93 -7.64 1.28
CA VAL A 36 -1.66 -8.38 2.52
C VAL A 36 -2.92 -8.50 3.38
N SER A 37 -3.60 -7.39 3.63
CA SER A 37 -4.76 -7.36 4.50
C SER A 37 -5.93 -8.19 3.95
N PHE A 38 -6.32 -8.02 2.69
CA PHE A 38 -7.46 -8.76 2.15
C PHE A 38 -7.17 -10.24 1.83
N TYR A 39 -5.94 -10.57 1.41
CA TYR A 39 -5.59 -11.95 1.02
C TYR A 39 -5.00 -12.77 2.17
N PHE A 40 -4.08 -12.22 2.95
CA PHE A 40 -3.35 -12.97 3.98
C PHE A 40 -3.99 -12.87 5.37
N MET A 41 -4.65 -11.76 5.70
CA MET A 41 -5.39 -11.63 6.96
C MET A 41 -6.85 -12.09 6.85
N GLU A 42 -7.22 -12.73 5.74
CA GLU A 42 -8.58 -13.20 5.42
C GLU A 42 -9.69 -12.16 5.70
N LEU A 43 -9.36 -10.87 5.60
CA LEU A 43 -10.28 -9.78 5.90
C LEU A 43 -11.54 -9.84 5.02
N ARG A 44 -11.49 -10.51 3.86
CA ARG A 44 -12.64 -10.76 2.99
C ARG A 44 -13.80 -11.48 3.70
N LYS A 45 -13.54 -12.41 4.62
CA LYS A 45 -14.57 -13.13 5.41
C LYS A 45 -14.82 -12.49 6.78
N SER A 46 -14.01 -11.52 7.18
CA SER A 46 -14.09 -10.86 8.48
C SER A 46 -15.27 -9.90 8.59
N HIS A 47 -15.65 -9.61 9.84
CA HIS A 47 -16.67 -8.65 10.20
C HIS A 47 -16.41 -7.30 9.51
N PRO A 48 -17.45 -6.61 9.01
CA PRO A 48 -17.29 -5.34 8.28
C PRO A 48 -16.52 -4.27 9.06
N PHE A 49 -16.55 -4.32 10.39
CA PHE A 49 -15.74 -3.47 11.27
C PHE A 49 -14.24 -3.52 10.91
N TRP A 50 -13.66 -4.71 10.77
CA TRP A 50 -12.23 -4.86 10.48
C TRP A 50 -11.86 -4.38 9.08
N LYS A 51 -12.73 -4.62 8.10
CA LYS A 51 -12.57 -4.11 6.74
C LYS A 51 -12.54 -2.58 6.74
N LEU A 52 -13.42 -1.96 7.52
CA LEU A 52 -13.51 -0.50 7.63
C LEU A 52 -12.30 0.08 8.35
N SER A 53 -11.83 -0.53 9.45
CA SER A 53 -10.64 -0.07 10.19
C SER A 53 -9.39 -0.06 9.30
N VAL A 54 -9.20 -1.09 8.47
CA VAL A 54 -8.07 -1.17 7.53
C VAL A 54 -8.18 -0.10 6.45
N LEU A 55 -9.38 0.13 5.92
CA LEU A 55 -9.61 1.19 4.94
C LEU A 55 -9.32 2.58 5.52
N ILE A 56 -9.81 2.86 6.73
CA ILE A 56 -9.56 4.13 7.44
C ILE A 56 -8.06 4.34 7.66
N PHE A 57 -7.35 3.30 8.10
CA PHE A 57 -5.90 3.35 8.28
C PHE A 57 -5.18 3.68 6.97
N VAL A 58 -5.54 3.04 5.85
CA VAL A 58 -4.93 3.30 4.55
C VAL A 58 -5.12 4.75 4.11
N VAL A 59 -6.32 5.30 4.29
CA VAL A 59 -6.63 6.69 3.94
C VAL A 59 -5.83 7.65 4.81
N LEU A 60 -5.80 7.45 6.12
CA LEU A 60 -5.02 8.28 7.04
C LEU A 60 -3.54 8.23 6.71
N PHE A 61 -2.99 7.03 6.51
CA PHE A 61 -1.60 6.84 6.13
C PHE A 61 -1.26 7.57 4.83
N ALA A 62 -2.08 7.41 3.79
CA ALA A 62 -1.88 8.09 2.51
C ALA A 62 -1.87 9.62 2.68
N ILE A 63 -2.84 10.18 3.41
CA ILE A 63 -2.94 11.62 3.67
C ILE A 63 -1.70 12.11 4.44
N THR A 64 -1.32 11.43 5.52
CA THR A 64 -0.16 11.83 6.34
C THR A 64 1.13 11.83 5.53
N VAL A 65 1.35 10.81 4.70
CA VAL A 65 2.57 10.73 3.89
C VAL A 65 2.55 11.78 2.77
N ILE A 66 1.40 12.03 2.13
CA ILE A 66 1.28 13.09 1.10
C ILE A 66 1.56 14.47 1.69
N ILE A 67 1.15 14.75 2.93
CA ILE A 67 1.44 16.03 3.61
C ILE A 67 2.94 16.17 3.91
N LEU A 68 3.64 15.07 4.15
CA LEU A 68 5.03 15.06 4.58
C LEU A 68 6.04 15.14 3.42
N ILE A 69 5.61 14.81 2.20
CA ILE A 69 6.38 14.94 0.95
C ILE A 69 6.25 16.35 0.40
#